data_AF-A0A9C9JPP7-F1
#
_entry.id   AF-A0A9C9JPP7-F1
#
_cell.length_a   1.000
_cell.length_b   1.000
_cell.length_c   1.000
_cell.angle_alpha   90.00
_cell.angle_beta   90.00
_cell.angle_gamma   90.00
#
_symmetry.space_group_name_H-M   'P 1'
#
loop_
_entity.id
_entity.type
_entity.pdbx_description
1 polymer ?
#
loop_
_entity_poly.entity_id
_entity_poly.type
_entity_poly.pdbx_seq_one_letter_code
_entity_poly.pdbx_strand_id
1 'polypeptide(L)'
;MFVHILKYKFLSFMHSDFDFTPRLLLRKTGNIVVYGLFSAGAFFFTKNLIDYLLVTQHIGQFLMHEFISIILFMFFMAVHVGNIVVSYSTMFKSEEVHFLFTKPIKPSVIFSIKFLDNFFYSSTTLILILISVFAGYAVYFDLSVSSYFIILFLNIIPFLISAGALGVIILLIIMKLAVKFGLRNIFIGLGMLYLSFLISFFQITSP
;
A
#
# COMPACT_ATOMS: atom_id res chain seq x y z
N MET A 1 27.64 -0.58 2.39
CA MET A 1 27.10 -1.68 1.56
C MET A 1 25.65 -1.44 1.16
N PHE A 2 24.71 -1.25 2.10
CA PHE A 2 23.29 -0.96 1.81
C PHE A 2 23.07 0.21 0.83
N VAL A 3 23.65 1.37 1.11
CA VAL A 3 23.56 2.57 0.25
C VAL A 3 24.15 2.34 -1.15
N HIS A 4 25.19 1.51 -1.25
CA HIS A 4 25.83 1.21 -2.53
C HIS A 4 24.92 0.35 -3.43
N ILE A 5 24.20 -0.62 -2.87
CA ILE A 5 23.27 -1.44 -3.64
C ILE A 5 22.06 -0.60 -4.05
N LEU A 6 21.54 0.22 -3.15
CA LEU A 6 20.44 1.15 -3.43
C LEU A 6 20.80 2.13 -4.56
N LYS A 7 22.01 2.71 -4.52
CA LYS A 7 22.53 3.63 -5.54
C LYS A 7 22.59 2.96 -6.92
N TYR A 8 23.12 1.74 -7.00
CA TYR A 8 23.22 1.04 -8.29
C TYR A 8 21.86 0.59 -8.81
N LYS A 9 20.92 0.26 -7.92
CA LYS A 9 19.54 -0.05 -8.32
C LYS A 9 18.82 1.18 -8.85
N PHE A 10 19.00 2.34 -8.21
CA PHE A 10 18.48 3.62 -8.70
C PHE A 10 19.12 4.01 -10.04
N LEU A 11 20.44 3.85 -10.18
CA LEU A 11 21.14 4.09 -11.45
C LEU A 11 20.66 3.15 -12.57
N SER A 12 20.41 1.87 -12.26
CA SER A 12 19.83 0.92 -13.21
C SER A 12 18.42 1.31 -13.63
N PHE A 13 17.60 1.79 -12.69
CA PHE A 13 16.26 2.29 -12.97
C PHE A 13 16.27 3.52 -13.88
N MET A 14 17.22 4.44 -13.66
CA MET A 14 17.41 5.61 -14.52
C MET A 14 17.94 5.28 -15.92
N HIS A 15 18.73 4.20 -16.06
CA HIS A 15 19.22 3.73 -17.36
C HIS A 15 18.23 2.81 -18.09
N SER A 16 17.09 2.46 -17.47
CA SER A 16 16.07 1.63 -18.09
C SER A 16 15.16 2.48 -18.99
N ASP A 17 15.43 2.39 -20.29
CA ASP A 17 14.55 2.64 -21.44
C ASP A 17 14.06 4.10 -21.67
N PHE A 18 14.98 4.89 -22.22
CA PHE A 18 14.67 6.04 -23.10
C PHE A 18 14.49 5.60 -24.57
N ASP A 19 13.92 4.41 -24.80
CA ASP A 19 13.55 4.00 -26.15
C ASP A 19 12.23 4.67 -26.55
N PHE A 20 12.30 5.63 -27.47
CA PHE A 20 11.14 6.35 -28.02
C PHE A 20 10.37 5.50 -29.05
N THR A 21 10.05 4.26 -28.69
CA THR A 21 9.14 3.45 -29.52
C THR A 21 7.71 4.00 -29.38
N PRO A 22 6.95 4.20 -30.47
CA PRO A 22 5.58 4.74 -30.41
C PRO A 22 4.64 3.92 -29.51
N ARG A 23 4.85 2.60 -29.44
CA ARG A 23 4.13 1.70 -28.52
C ARG A 23 4.43 1.98 -27.05
N LEU A 24 5.68 2.32 -26.71
CA LEU A 24 6.08 2.65 -25.34
C LEU A 24 5.53 4.02 -24.92
N LEU A 25 5.53 4.99 -25.84
CA LEU A 25 4.91 6.31 -25.65
C LEU A 25 3.40 6.21 -25.40
N LEU A 26 2.67 5.40 -26.17
CA LEU A 26 1.23 5.13 -25.96
C LEU A 26 0.95 4.54 -24.58
N ARG A 27 1.79 3.62 -24.10
CA ARG A 27 1.66 3.04 -22.75
C ARG A 27 1.97 4.04 -21.65
N LYS A 28 3.06 4.81 -21.77
CA LYS A 28 3.45 5.83 -20.79
C LYS A 28 2.37 6.91 -20.66
N THR A 29 1.87 7.42 -21.79
CA THR A 29 0.78 8.41 -21.82
C THR A 29 -0.52 7.85 -21.27
N GLY A 30 -0.90 6.62 -21.64
CA GLY A 30 -2.07 5.93 -21.08
C GLY A 30 -2.03 5.82 -19.55
N ASN A 31 -0.89 5.40 -18.99
CA ASN A 31 -0.71 5.32 -17.54
C ASN A 31 -0.84 6.69 -16.86
N ILE A 32 -0.25 7.74 -17.44
CA ILE A 32 -0.36 9.11 -16.91
C ILE A 32 -1.81 9.57 -16.90
N VAL A 33 -2.57 9.32 -17.98
CA VAL A 33 -3.99 9.69 -18.07
C VAL A 33 -4.82 8.95 -17.02
N VAL A 34 -4.62 7.64 -16.87
CA VAL A 34 -5.35 6.84 -15.87
C VAL A 34 -5.04 7.33 -14.46
N TYR A 35 -3.76 7.49 -14.12
CA TYR A 35 -3.38 7.99 -12.80
C TYR A 35 -3.87 9.42 -12.55
N GLY A 36 -3.83 10.29 -13.56
CA GLY A 36 -4.38 11.64 -13.49
C GLY A 36 -5.88 11.65 -13.24
N LEU A 37 -6.64 10.80 -13.95
CA LEU A 37 -8.09 10.67 -13.76
C LEU A 37 -8.45 10.14 -12.38
N PHE A 38 -7.76 9.11 -11.90
CA PHE A 38 -7.97 8.58 -10.55
C PHE A 38 -7.61 9.60 -9.46
N SER A 39 -6.50 10.33 -9.65
CA SER A 39 -6.09 11.43 -8.76
C SER A 39 -7.16 12.51 -8.69
N ALA A 40 -7.58 13.04 -9.84
CA ALA A 40 -8.59 14.09 -9.91
C ALA A 40 -9.92 13.61 -9.34
N GLY A 41 -10.35 12.39 -9.69
CA GLY A 41 -11.54 11.76 -9.15
C GLY A 41 -11.51 11.66 -7.63
N ALA A 42 -10.40 11.19 -7.05
CA ALA A 42 -10.23 11.09 -5.61
C ALA A 42 -10.27 12.46 -4.92
N PHE A 43 -9.66 13.49 -5.52
CA PHE A 43 -9.69 14.86 -5.00
C PHE A 43 -11.13 15.42 -4.96
N PHE A 44 -11.84 15.37 -6.09
CA PHE A 44 -13.21 15.87 -6.16
C PHE A 44 -14.16 15.06 -5.29
N PHE A 45 -13.99 13.74 -5.26
CA PHE A 45 -14.77 12.85 -4.42
C PHE A 45 -14.65 13.24 -2.95
N THR A 46 -13.43 13.41 -2.43
CA THR A 46 -13.23 13.78 -1.03
C THR A 46 -13.81 15.15 -0.70
N LYS A 47 -13.59 16.15 -1.56
CA LYS A 47 -14.15 17.49 -1.34
C LYS A 47 -15.68 17.46 -1.27
N ASN A 48 -16.32 16.80 -2.23
CA ASN A 48 -17.78 16.70 -2.30
C ASN A 48 -18.33 15.83 -1.16
N LEU A 49 -17.62 14.79 -0.75
CA LEU A 49 -18.00 13.94 0.37
C LEU A 49 -18.04 14.74 1.67
N ILE A 50 -17.01 15.54 1.95
CA ILE A 50 -16.97 16.38 3.16
C ILE A 50 -18.08 17.42 3.13
N ASP A 51 -18.28 18.09 1.98
CA ASP A 51 -19.37 19.06 1.80
C ASP A 51 -20.74 18.43 2.04
N TYR A 52 -20.99 17.27 1.46
CA TYR A 52 -22.24 16.53 1.64
C TYR A 52 -22.47 16.13 3.10
N LEU A 53 -21.44 15.63 3.79
CA LEU A 53 -21.56 15.22 5.19
C LEU A 53 -21.85 16.44 6.09
N LEU A 54 -21.10 17.53 5.95
CA LEU A 54 -21.20 18.68 6.85
C LEU A 54 -22.38 19.60 6.53
N VAL A 55 -22.63 19.90 5.25
CA VAL A 55 -23.62 20.90 4.81
C VAL A 55 -24.98 20.25 4.53
N THR A 56 -25.00 19.11 3.85
CA THR A 56 -26.29 18.48 3.47
C THR A 56 -26.85 17.67 4.63
N GLN A 57 -26.05 16.76 5.17
CA GLN A 57 -26.49 15.85 6.24
C GLN A 57 -26.37 16.47 7.64
N HIS A 58 -25.80 17.67 7.77
CA HIS A 58 -25.57 18.35 9.05
C HIS A 58 -24.87 17.45 10.07
N ILE A 59 -24.04 16.54 9.58
CA ILE A 59 -23.25 15.64 10.42
C ILE A 59 -22.20 16.51 11.10
N GLY A 60 -22.19 16.50 12.43
CA GLY A 60 -21.18 17.23 13.20
C GLY A 60 -19.76 16.80 12.81
N GLN A 61 -18.80 17.72 12.94
CA GLN A 61 -17.40 17.48 12.57
C GLN A 61 -16.83 16.21 13.22
N PHE A 62 -17.28 15.89 14.45
CA PHE A 62 -16.88 14.66 15.15
C PHE A 62 -17.16 13.39 14.35
N LEU A 63 -18.40 13.19 13.86
CA LEU A 63 -18.76 12.01 13.07
C LEU A 63 -18.04 12.02 11.71
N MET A 64 -17.81 13.19 11.11
CA MET A 64 -17.05 13.28 9.87
C MET A 64 -15.63 12.74 10.05
N HIS A 65 -14.95 13.08 11.16
CA HIS A 65 -13.58 12.59 11.43
C HIS A 65 -13.55 11.08 11.65
N GLU A 66 -14.61 10.52 12.25
CA GLU A 66 -14.78 9.09 12.39
C GLU A 66 -15.00 8.40 11.03
N PHE A 67 -15.82 8.99 10.15
CA PHE A 67 -15.98 8.52 8.77
C PHE A 67 -14.66 8.50 8.00
N ILE A 68 -13.88 9.58 8.07
CA ILE A 68 -12.55 9.64 7.43
C ILE A 68 -11.63 8.57 8.02
N SER A 69 -11.66 8.37 9.34
CA SER A 69 -10.86 7.33 10.01
C SER A 69 -11.21 5.92 9.52
N ILE A 70 -12.51 5.63 9.35
CA ILE A 70 -12.98 4.34 8.82
C ILE A 70 -12.50 4.15 7.37
N ILE A 71 -12.60 5.18 6.53
CA ILE A 71 -12.14 5.12 5.13
C ILE A 71 -10.62 4.90 5.07
N LEU A 72 -9.85 5.64 5.88
CA LEU A 72 -8.40 5.44 5.99
C LEU A 72 -8.08 4.02 6.47
N PHE A 73 -8.83 3.48 7.43
CA PHE A 73 -8.67 2.09 7.86
C PHE A 73 -8.98 1.08 6.74
N MET A 74 -10.00 1.32 5.92
CA MET A 74 -10.27 0.48 4.75
C MET A 74 -9.10 0.50 3.76
N PHE A 75 -8.55 1.68 3.48
CA PHE A 75 -7.33 1.79 2.65
C PHE A 75 -6.14 1.08 3.29
N PHE A 76 -5.98 1.18 4.62
CA PHE A 76 -4.92 0.49 5.35
C PHE A 76 -4.98 -1.02 5.12
N MET A 77 -6.17 -1.60 5.28
CA MET A 77 -6.41 -3.03 5.05
C MET A 77 -6.17 -3.41 3.58
N ALA A 78 -6.59 -2.58 2.63
CA ALA A 78 -6.36 -2.83 1.20
C ALA A 78 -4.86 -2.83 0.85
N VAL A 79 -4.10 -1.83 1.35
CA VAL A 79 -2.64 -1.73 1.17
C VAL A 79 -1.94 -2.94 1.80
N HIS A 80 -2.37 -3.30 3.00
CA HIS A 80 -1.82 -4.41 3.76
C HIS A 80 -1.96 -5.74 3.01
N VAL A 81 -3.17 -6.07 2.54
CA VAL A 81 -3.44 -7.30 1.76
C VAL A 81 -2.67 -7.30 0.43
N GLY A 82 -2.62 -6.15 -0.26
CA GLY A 82 -1.82 -6.00 -1.48
C GLY A 82 -0.34 -6.32 -1.24
N ASN A 83 0.23 -5.80 -0.16
CA ASN A 83 1.62 -6.05 0.18
C ASN A 83 1.90 -7.52 0.54
N ILE A 84 0.95 -8.28 1.13
CA ILE A 84 1.11 -9.73 1.36
C ILE A 84 1.37 -10.45 0.02
N VAL A 85 0.54 -10.17 -1.00
CA VAL A 85 0.61 -10.86 -2.30
C VAL A 85 1.84 -10.44 -3.09
N VAL A 86 2.12 -9.14 -3.17
CA VAL A 86 3.27 -8.62 -3.92
C VAL A 86 4.58 -9.05 -3.27
N SER A 87 4.65 -9.07 -1.93
CA SER A 87 5.86 -9.48 -1.20
C SER A 87 6.25 -10.92 -1.48
N TYR A 88 5.29 -11.80 -1.73
CA TYR A 88 5.60 -13.18 -2.12
C TYR A 88 6.38 -13.21 -3.44
N SER A 89 5.91 -12.46 -4.44
CA SER A 89 6.56 -12.40 -5.75
C SER A 89 7.92 -11.71 -5.68
N THR A 90 8.06 -10.63 -4.91
CA THR A 90 9.30 -9.84 -4.87
C THR A 90 10.36 -10.41 -3.94
N MET A 91 9.97 -11.02 -2.82
CA MET A 91 10.90 -11.50 -1.78
C MET A 91 11.19 -13.00 -1.84
N PHE A 92 10.27 -13.83 -2.35
CA PHE A 92 10.44 -15.29 -2.37
C PHE A 92 10.58 -15.89 -3.78
N LYS A 93 9.92 -15.32 -4.80
CA LYS A 93 9.95 -15.86 -6.17
C LYS A 93 11.00 -15.20 -7.08
N SER A 94 11.57 -14.08 -6.66
CA SER A 94 12.48 -13.28 -7.50
C SER A 94 13.85 -13.95 -7.68
N GLU A 95 14.30 -14.13 -8.94
CA GLU A 95 15.62 -14.67 -9.28
C GLU A 95 16.78 -13.86 -8.67
N GLU A 96 16.60 -12.53 -8.55
CA GLU A 96 17.57 -11.62 -7.90
C GLU A 96 17.82 -12.03 -6.45
N VAL A 97 16.81 -12.56 -5.74
CA VAL A 97 16.96 -13.00 -4.35
C VAL A 97 17.92 -14.19 -4.28
N HIS A 98 17.75 -15.18 -5.16
CA HIS A 98 18.64 -16.35 -5.23
C HIS A 98 20.09 -15.93 -5.50
N PHE A 99 20.30 -15.00 -6.42
CA PHE A 99 21.64 -14.45 -6.71
C PHE A 99 22.24 -13.66 -5.54
N LEU A 100 21.43 -12.86 -4.81
CA LEU A 100 21.93 -12.09 -3.67
C LEU A 100 22.34 -13.00 -2.50
N PHE A 101 21.68 -14.16 -2.33
CA PHE A 101 22.04 -15.15 -1.32
C PHE A 101 23.33 -15.92 -1.62
N THR A 102 23.82 -15.95 -2.86
CA THR A 102 25.14 -16.55 -3.18
C THR A 102 26.30 -15.62 -2.85
N LYS A 103 26.03 -14.34 -2.59
CA LYS A 103 27.04 -13.34 -2.21
C LYS A 103 27.17 -13.25 -0.68
N PRO A 104 28.34 -12.85 -0.15
CA PRO A 104 28.56 -12.68 1.29
C PRO A 104 27.91 -11.37 1.80
N ILE A 105 26.59 -11.24 1.60
CA ILE A 105 25.77 -10.11 2.04
C ILE A 105 24.94 -10.55 3.25
N LYS A 106 24.88 -9.71 4.29
CA LYS A 106 24.04 -10.00 5.46
C LYS A 106 22.57 -10.13 5.05
N PRO A 107 21.83 -11.17 5.49
CA PRO A 107 20.41 -11.35 5.14
C PRO A 107 19.52 -10.16 5.51
N SER A 108 19.85 -9.44 6.60
CA SER A 108 19.13 -8.22 6.99
C SER A 108 19.21 -7.10 5.94
N VAL A 109 20.34 -6.97 5.25
CA VAL A 109 20.53 -5.98 4.18
C VAL A 109 19.71 -6.36 2.95
N ILE A 110 19.68 -7.65 2.60
CA ILE A 110 18.85 -8.17 1.50
C ILE A 110 17.37 -7.93 1.80
N PHE A 111 16.94 -8.24 3.03
CA PHE A 111 15.57 -7.99 3.48
C PHE A 111 15.18 -6.52 3.36
N SER A 112 15.98 -5.59 3.89
CA SER A 112 15.64 -4.16 3.84
C SER A 112 15.56 -3.62 2.41
N ILE A 113 16.44 -4.07 1.51
CA ILE A 113 16.41 -3.65 0.10
C ILE A 113 15.14 -4.17 -0.58
N LYS A 114 14.83 -5.47 -0.40
CA LYS A 114 13.65 -6.10 -1.00
C LYS A 114 12.34 -5.60 -0.41
N PHE A 115 12.33 -5.23 0.87
CA PHE A 115 11.22 -4.55 1.51
C PHE A 115 10.96 -3.19 0.86
N LEU A 116 12.00 -2.38 0.64
CA LEU A 116 11.85 -1.10 -0.04
C LEU A 116 11.37 -1.27 -1.49
N ASP A 117 11.92 -2.23 -2.23
CA ASP A 117 11.46 -2.53 -3.59
C ASP A 117 9.97 -2.89 -3.60
N ASN A 118 9.56 -3.77 -2.68
CA ASN A 118 8.16 -4.15 -2.53
C ASN A 118 7.27 -2.94 -2.19
N PHE A 119 7.71 -2.13 -1.23
CA PHE A 119 6.98 -0.94 -0.77
C PHE A 119 6.71 0.03 -1.93
N PHE A 120 7.75 0.40 -2.68
CA PHE A 120 7.61 1.31 -3.81
C PHE A 120 6.81 0.68 -4.96
N TYR A 121 7.04 -0.59 -5.27
CA TYR A 121 6.32 -1.28 -6.34
C TYR A 121 4.83 -1.43 -6.05
N SER A 122 4.47 -1.81 -4.82
CA SER A 122 3.08 -2.07 -4.44
C SER A 122 2.29 -0.80 -4.12
N SER A 123 2.93 0.25 -3.60
CA SER A 123 2.22 1.38 -3.00
C SER A 123 2.14 2.62 -3.88
N THR A 124 2.75 2.64 -5.07
CA THR A 124 2.80 3.85 -5.93
C THR A 124 1.41 4.42 -6.25
N THR A 125 0.46 3.58 -6.67
CA THR A 125 -0.90 4.03 -7.01
C THR A 125 -1.66 4.51 -5.79
N LEU A 126 -1.48 3.87 -4.64
CA LEU A 126 -2.14 4.22 -3.39
C LEU A 126 -1.59 5.51 -2.79
N ILE A 127 -0.27 5.75 -2.88
CA ILE A 127 0.36 7.03 -2.53
C ILE A 127 -0.33 8.16 -3.29
N LEU A 128 -0.50 7.99 -4.59
CA LEU A 128 -1.12 8.99 -5.45
C LEU A 128 -2.58 9.25 -5.07
N ILE A 129 -3.38 8.22 -4.81
CA ILE A 129 -4.77 8.39 -4.34
C ILE A 129 -4.81 9.11 -2.99
N LEU A 130 -3.98 8.71 -2.02
CA LEU A 130 -3.95 9.33 -0.70
C LEU A 130 -3.53 10.81 -0.77
N ILE A 131 -2.51 11.15 -1.57
CA ILE A 131 -2.14 12.54 -1.84
C ILE A 131 -3.37 13.34 -2.30
N SER A 132 -4.15 12.82 -3.24
CA SER A 132 -5.34 13.50 -3.76
C SER A 132 -6.48 13.60 -2.75
N VAL A 133 -6.70 12.56 -1.95
CA VAL A 133 -7.70 12.56 -0.87
C VAL A 133 -7.34 13.64 0.17
N PHE A 134 -6.10 13.67 0.65
CA PHE A 134 -5.66 14.67 1.62
C PHE A 134 -5.62 16.08 1.03
N ALA A 135 -5.35 16.23 -0.28
CA ALA A 135 -5.47 17.52 -0.95
C ALA A 135 -6.93 18.01 -0.97
N GLY A 136 -7.90 17.13 -1.24
CA GLY A 136 -9.33 17.45 -1.19
C GLY A 136 -9.76 17.91 0.21
N TYR A 137 -9.29 17.21 1.24
CA TYR A 137 -9.49 17.60 2.64
C TYR A 137 -8.86 18.97 2.96
N ALA A 138 -7.61 19.20 2.55
CA ALA A 138 -6.91 20.45 2.82
C ALA A 138 -7.56 21.66 2.14
N VAL A 139 -8.03 21.49 0.90
CA VAL A 139 -8.74 22.55 0.16
C VAL A 139 -10.12 22.82 0.76
N TYR A 140 -10.82 21.81 1.30
CA TYR A 140 -12.13 22.03 1.92
C TYR A 140 -12.03 22.85 3.22
N PHE A 141 -11.00 22.60 4.03
CA PHE A 141 -10.78 23.28 5.32
C PHE A 141 -9.85 24.51 5.21
N ASP A 142 -9.55 24.99 4.00
CA ASP A 142 -8.64 26.12 3.74
C ASP A 142 -7.30 26.01 4.48
N LEU A 143 -6.74 24.80 4.55
CA LEU A 143 -5.48 24.55 5.25
C LEU A 143 -4.31 25.20 4.51
N SER A 144 -3.35 25.73 5.27
CA SER A 144 -2.11 26.25 4.71
C SER A 144 -1.31 25.15 3.99
N VAL A 145 -0.57 25.53 2.95
CA VAL A 145 0.30 24.60 2.20
C VAL A 145 1.30 23.90 3.12
N SER A 146 1.81 24.60 4.15
CA SER A 146 2.70 24.00 5.15
C SER A 146 1.99 22.90 5.95
N SER A 147 0.79 23.18 6.45
CA SER A 147 -0.04 22.20 7.17
C SER A 147 -0.34 20.97 6.32
N TYR A 148 -0.62 21.16 5.04
CA TYR A 148 -0.83 20.05 4.10
C TYR A 148 0.39 19.13 4.01
N PHE A 149 1.59 19.67 3.79
CA PHE A 149 2.81 18.85 3.73
C PHE A 149 3.11 18.15 5.06
N ILE A 150 2.88 18.81 6.20
CA ILE A 150 3.05 18.18 7.51
C ILE A 150 2.09 16.98 7.64
N ILE A 151 0.80 17.16 7.35
CA ILE A 151 -0.18 16.07 7.40
C ILE A 151 0.23 14.94 6.46
N LEU A 152 0.64 15.28 5.24
CA LEU A 152 1.06 14.32 4.22
C LEU A 152 2.25 13.47 4.69
N PHE A 153 3.35 14.10 5.08
CA PHE A 153 4.56 13.38 5.46
C PHE A 153 4.41 12.64 6.78
N LEU A 154 3.73 13.24 7.77
CA LEU A 154 3.63 12.67 9.11
C LEU A 154 2.56 11.58 9.22
N ASN A 155 1.51 11.61 8.39
CA ASN A 155 0.48 10.56 8.39
C ASN A 155 0.71 9.52 7.30
N ILE A 156 0.87 9.94 6.04
CA ILE A 156 0.85 8.99 4.90
C ILE A 156 2.07 8.07 4.93
N ILE A 157 3.26 8.61 5.21
CA ILE A 157 4.48 7.79 5.20
C ILE A 157 4.45 6.73 6.31
N PRO A 158 4.19 7.07 7.59
CA PRO A 158 4.06 6.06 8.64
C PRO A 158 2.90 5.09 8.38
N PHE A 159 1.77 5.59 7.86
CA PHE A 159 0.60 4.77 7.52
C PHE A 159 0.94 3.71 6.46
N LEU A 160 1.60 4.09 5.38
CA LEU A 160 1.97 3.13 4.33
C LEU A 160 3.08 2.19 4.78
N ILE A 161 4.10 2.69 5.48
CA ILE A 161 5.21 1.85 5.96
C ILE A 161 4.68 0.81 6.94
N SER A 162 3.80 1.19 7.86
CA SER A 162 3.18 0.25 8.80
C SER A 162 2.30 -0.77 8.10
N ALA A 163 1.48 -0.37 7.13
CA ALA A 163 0.68 -1.30 6.32
C ALA A 163 1.56 -2.30 5.55
N GLY A 164 2.62 -1.82 4.89
CA GLY A 164 3.57 -2.65 4.15
C GLY A 164 4.36 -3.59 5.06
N ALA A 165 4.87 -3.08 6.18
CA ALA A 165 5.59 -3.88 7.18
C ALA A 165 4.72 -4.98 7.77
N LEU A 166 3.47 -4.67 8.15
CA LEU A 166 2.52 -5.68 8.63
C LEU A 166 2.20 -6.73 7.56
N GLY A 167 2.04 -6.34 6.30
CA GLY A 167 1.80 -7.28 5.21
C GLY A 167 2.97 -8.26 5.05
N VAL A 168 4.20 -7.74 5.07
CA VAL A 168 5.42 -8.55 4.99
C VAL A 168 5.57 -9.45 6.22
N ILE A 169 5.31 -8.95 7.43
CA ILE A 169 5.37 -9.75 8.66
C ILE A 169 4.41 -10.94 8.58
N ILE A 170 3.16 -10.71 8.16
CA ILE A 170 2.18 -11.78 8.01
C ILE A 170 2.62 -12.78 6.95
N LEU A 171 3.15 -12.33 5.82
CA LEU A 171 3.71 -13.22 4.82
C LEU A 171 4.84 -14.08 5.39
N LEU A 172 5.78 -13.48 6.13
CA LEU A 172 6.88 -14.22 6.75
C LEU A 172 6.37 -15.29 7.72
N ILE A 173 5.32 -14.99 8.49
CA ILE A 173 4.67 -15.96 9.38
C ILE A 173 4.05 -17.11 8.57
N ILE A 174 3.28 -16.79 7.52
CA ILE A 174 2.66 -17.78 6.63
C ILE A 174 3.75 -18.68 6.03
N MET A 175 4.82 -18.09 5.49
CA MET A 175 5.91 -18.84 4.86
C MET A 175 6.69 -19.70 5.87
N LYS A 176 6.95 -19.19 7.08
CA LYS A 176 7.61 -19.96 8.14
C LYS A 176 6.78 -21.16 8.57
N LEU A 177 5.47 -20.98 8.72
CA LEU A 177 4.56 -22.09 9.00
C LEU A 177 4.53 -23.06 7.80
N ALA A 178 4.62 -22.56 6.57
CA ALA A 178 4.47 -23.36 5.35
C ALA A 178 5.61 -24.36 5.17
N VAL A 179 6.81 -24.00 5.61
CA VAL A 179 7.94 -24.94 5.65
C VAL A 179 7.66 -26.10 6.61
N LYS A 180 6.96 -25.86 7.73
CA LYS A 180 6.68 -26.89 8.75
C LYS A 180 5.47 -27.76 8.42
N PHE A 181 4.40 -27.17 7.89
CA PHE A 181 3.10 -27.85 7.73
C PHE A 181 2.68 -28.04 6.26
N GLY A 182 3.41 -27.46 5.32
CA GLY A 182 3.04 -27.37 3.90
C GLY A 182 2.07 -26.21 3.62
N LEU A 183 2.21 -25.58 2.45
CA LEU A 183 1.36 -24.45 2.03
C LEU A 183 -0.13 -24.80 2.02
N ARG A 184 -0.49 -25.98 1.50
CA ARG A 184 -1.89 -26.44 1.41
C ARG A 184 -2.57 -26.46 2.78
N ASN A 185 -1.89 -26.99 3.80
CA ASN A 185 -2.46 -27.14 5.13
C ASN A 185 -2.68 -25.79 5.81
N ILE A 186 -1.87 -24.78 5.51
CA ILE A 186 -2.03 -23.42 6.05
C ILE A 186 -3.21 -22.72 5.42
N PHE A 187 -3.37 -22.80 4.11
CA PHE A 187 -4.55 -22.22 3.46
C PHE A 187 -5.83 -22.86 3.96
N ILE A 188 -5.83 -24.19 4.17
CA ILE A 188 -6.95 -24.89 4.81
C ILE A 188 -7.17 -24.37 6.24
N GLY A 189 -6.10 -24.25 7.03
CA GLY A 189 -6.18 -23.75 8.41
C GLY A 189 -6.71 -22.31 8.50
N LEU A 190 -6.24 -21.41 7.64
CA LEU A 190 -6.75 -20.03 7.52
C LEU A 190 -8.23 -20.01 7.11
N GLY A 191 -8.61 -20.86 6.16
CA GLY A 191 -10.01 -21.00 5.73
C GLY A 191 -10.91 -21.51 6.86
N MET A 192 -10.47 -22.54 7.61
CA MET A 192 -11.18 -23.04 8.78
C MET A 192 -11.30 -21.99 9.88
N LEU A 193 -10.23 -21.23 10.15
CA LEU A 193 -10.24 -20.15 11.13
C LEU A 193 -11.23 -19.05 10.74
N TYR A 194 -11.28 -18.67 9.46
CA TYR A 194 -12.25 -17.71 8.95
C TYR A 194 -13.69 -18.22 9.08
N LEU A 195 -13.96 -19.48 8.71
CA LEU A 195 -15.27 -20.10 8.89
C LEU A 195 -15.69 -20.16 10.36
N SER A 196 -14.80 -20.56 11.25
CA SER A 196 -15.05 -20.56 12.69
C SER A 196 -15.37 -19.16 13.21
N PHE A 197 -14.62 -18.14 12.77
CA PHE A 197 -14.90 -16.75 13.13
C PHE A 197 -16.28 -16.30 12.66
N LEU A 198 -16.66 -16.62 11.41
CA LEU A 198 -18.00 -16.32 10.88
C LEU A 198 -19.10 -17.01 11.69
N ILE A 199 -18.95 -18.30 11.98
CA ILE A 199 -19.94 -19.05 12.76
C ILE A 199 -20.10 -18.44 14.16
N SER A 200 -18.98 -18.16 14.85
CA SER A 200 -19.02 -17.50 16.16
C SER A 200 -19.67 -16.12 16.10
N PHE A 201 -19.36 -15.32 15.07
CA PHE A 201 -19.98 -14.02 14.88
C PHE A 201 -21.50 -14.13 14.69
N PHE A 202 -21.95 -15.07 13.86
CA PHE A 202 -23.37 -15.32 13.67
C PHE A 202 -24.04 -15.78 14.96
N GLN A 203 -23.45 -16.71 15.73
CA GLN A 203 -24.02 -17.19 16.99
C GLN A 203 -24.16 -16.12 18.06
N ILE A 204 -23.22 -15.18 18.13
CA ILE A 204 -23.24 -14.07 19.11
C ILE A 204 -24.24 -12.98 18.67
N THR A 205 -24.38 -12.77 17.36
CA THR A 205 -25.22 -11.68 16.81
C THR A 205 -26.65 -12.15 16.53
N SER A 206 -26.88 -13.46 16.36
CA SER A 206 -28.21 -14.04 16.33
C SER A 206 -28.81 -13.99 17.74
N PRO A 207 -30.02 -13.40 17.93
CA PRO A 207 -30.70 -13.41 19.21
C PRO A 207 -31.06 -14.83 19.68
#